data_AF-A0A7K4FY53-F1
#
_entry.id   AF-A0A7K4FY53-F1
#
_cell.length_a   1.000
_cell.length_b   1.000
_cell.length_c   1.000
_cell.angle_alpha   90.00
_cell.angle_beta   90.00
_cell.angle_gamma   90.00
#
_symmetry.space_group_name_H-M   'P 1'
#
loop_
_entity.id
_entity.type
_entity.pdbx_description
1 polymer ?
#
loop_
_entity_poly.entity_id
_entity_poly.type
_entity_poly.pdbx_seq_one_letter_code
_entity_poly.pdbx_strand_id
1 'polypeptide(L)'
;MENSLDNLLAPSLRQSIEVNLGKSTLNKIEQRLMERHGMGIAQAIKDFHKFDSVLREFFGAGADGLETKFLQNIIDLKQQKKGIDNWVTIKDQILAKIFLESFADEDKKAIIGTVLDESLIIADILEHCNVPQTSGYRKINQLIDNGLLISNECAVSTDGKKIKKYETIFNNVKMDIEKNVVVVKIQLKKRSFQESTILQVIPN
;
A
#
# COMPACT_ATOMS: atom_id res chain seq x y z
N MET A 1 -5.91 -2.30 13.02
CA MET A 1 -5.16 -1.22 12.37
C MET A 1 -5.02 -1.63 10.92
N GLU A 2 -5.40 -0.76 9.99
CA GLU A 2 -5.21 -1.04 8.56
C GLU A 2 -3.73 -0.79 8.25
N ASN A 3 -2.98 -1.85 7.89
CA ASN A 3 -1.57 -1.71 7.57
C ASN A 3 -1.41 -0.90 6.29
N SER A 4 -0.78 0.25 6.43
CA SER A 4 -0.77 1.31 5.43
C SER A 4 -0.10 0.92 4.11
N LEU A 5 1.08 0.32 4.18
CA LEU A 5 1.79 -0.18 3.00
C LEU A 5 1.14 -1.43 2.41
N ASP A 6 0.56 -2.30 3.26
CA ASP A 6 -0.05 -3.55 2.80
C ASP A 6 -1.27 -3.25 1.91
N ASN A 7 -2.03 -2.19 2.23
CA ASN A 7 -3.12 -1.71 1.37
C ASN A 7 -2.63 -1.24 -0.01
N LEU A 8 -1.51 -0.50 -0.07
CA LEU A 8 -0.91 -0.04 -1.32
C LEU A 8 -0.45 -1.22 -2.19
N LEU A 9 0.18 -2.22 -1.58
CA LEU A 9 0.77 -3.35 -2.29
C LEU A 9 -0.23 -4.46 -2.62
N ALA A 10 -1.35 -4.57 -1.88
CA ALA A 10 -2.28 -5.70 -1.99
C ALA A 10 -2.79 -5.98 -3.42
N PRO A 11 -3.19 -4.98 -4.24
CA PRO A 11 -3.65 -5.23 -5.61
C PRO A 11 -2.54 -5.85 -6.49
N SER A 12 -1.35 -5.25 -6.47
CA SER A 12 -0.18 -5.74 -7.22
C SER A 12 0.27 -7.11 -6.73
N LEU A 13 0.18 -7.35 -5.42
CA LEU A 13 0.54 -8.62 -4.81
C LEU A 13 -0.42 -9.73 -5.20
N ARG A 14 -1.73 -9.46 -5.18
CA ARG A 14 -2.74 -10.41 -5.67
C ARG A 14 -2.47 -10.83 -7.11
N GLN A 15 -2.17 -9.87 -7.98
CA GLN A 15 -1.85 -10.16 -9.38
C GLN A 15 -0.55 -10.97 -9.51
N SER A 16 0.50 -10.60 -8.77
CA SER A 16 1.77 -11.32 -8.76
C SER A 16 1.60 -12.77 -8.28
N ILE A 17 0.79 -12.99 -7.23
CA ILE A 17 0.46 -14.33 -6.72
C ILE A 17 -0.28 -15.14 -7.79
N GLU A 18 -1.31 -14.58 -8.44
CA GLU A 18 -2.08 -15.28 -9.47
C GLU A 18 -1.20 -15.71 -10.65
N VAL A 19 -0.30 -14.82 -11.11
CA VAL A 19 0.65 -15.11 -12.20
C VAL A 19 1.62 -16.23 -11.82
N ASN A 20 2.11 -16.26 -10.58
CA ASN A 20 3.12 -17.22 -10.17
C ASN A 20 2.54 -18.59 -9.76
N LEU A 21 1.36 -18.64 -9.15
CA LEU A 21 0.74 -19.88 -8.67
C LEU A 21 -0.25 -20.49 -9.68
N GLY A 22 -0.83 -19.65 -10.54
CA GLY A 22 -1.91 -20.02 -11.45
C GLY A 22 -3.27 -20.13 -10.75
N LYS A 23 -4.35 -19.95 -11.52
CA LYS A 23 -5.74 -19.90 -11.01
C LYS A 23 -6.15 -21.14 -10.21
N SER A 24 -5.77 -22.34 -10.66
CA SER A 24 -6.18 -23.59 -9.98
C SER A 24 -5.60 -23.69 -8.57
N THR A 25 -4.30 -23.39 -8.42
CA THR A 25 -3.62 -23.38 -7.12
C THR A 25 -4.18 -22.28 -6.22
N LEU A 26 -4.43 -21.09 -6.79
CA LEU A 26 -4.99 -19.97 -6.07
C LEU A 26 -6.36 -20.29 -5.47
N ASN A 27 -7.23 -20.97 -6.22
CA ASN A 27 -8.55 -21.37 -5.74
C ASN A 27 -8.46 -22.35 -4.55
N LYS A 28 -7.48 -23.26 -4.56
CA LYS A 28 -7.25 -24.18 -3.43
C LYS A 28 -6.78 -23.43 -2.18
N ILE A 29 -5.88 -22.46 -2.36
CA ILE A 29 -5.42 -21.60 -1.28
C ILE A 29 -6.58 -20.77 -0.73
N GLU A 30 -7.41 -20.19 -1.59
CA GLU A 30 -8.57 -19.39 -1.17
C GLU A 30 -9.59 -20.22 -0.41
N GLN A 31 -9.89 -21.44 -0.86
CA GLN A 31 -10.72 -22.38 -0.10
C GLN A 31 -10.11 -22.64 1.29
N ARG A 32 -8.79 -22.88 1.35
CA ARG A 32 -8.12 -23.16 2.62
C ARG A 32 -8.10 -21.95 3.56
N LEU A 33 -7.96 -20.74 3.03
CA LEU A 33 -8.08 -19.49 3.79
C LEU A 33 -9.47 -19.33 4.39
N MET A 34 -10.52 -19.66 3.64
CA MET A 34 -11.89 -19.66 4.15
C MET A 34 -12.07 -20.68 5.27
N GLU A 35 -11.57 -21.91 5.10
CA GLU A 35 -11.66 -22.97 6.11
C GLU A 35 -10.91 -22.63 7.42
N ARG A 36 -9.70 -22.06 7.30
CA ARG A 36 -8.82 -21.77 8.46
C ARG A 36 -9.15 -20.47 9.16
N HIS A 37 -9.43 -19.42 8.38
CA HIS A 37 -9.45 -18.03 8.86
C HIS A 37 -10.77 -17.31 8.56
N GLY A 38 -11.71 -17.96 7.85
CA GLY A 38 -13.00 -17.37 7.51
C GLY A 38 -12.90 -16.16 6.58
N MET A 39 -11.86 -16.08 5.75
CA MET A 39 -11.60 -14.91 4.91
C MET A 39 -11.09 -15.25 3.52
N GLY A 40 -11.42 -14.39 2.56
CA GLY A 40 -10.97 -14.52 1.18
C GLY A 40 -9.56 -14.00 0.97
N ILE A 41 -9.02 -14.26 -0.21
CA ILE A 41 -7.63 -13.94 -0.53
C ILE A 41 -7.32 -12.44 -0.42
N ALA A 42 -8.25 -11.58 -0.82
CA ALA A 42 -8.07 -10.13 -0.75
C ALA A 42 -7.88 -9.62 0.69
N GLN A 43 -8.54 -10.25 1.67
CA GLN A 43 -8.40 -9.93 3.09
C GLN A 43 -7.09 -10.53 3.63
N ALA A 44 -6.79 -11.78 3.26
CA ALA A 44 -5.59 -12.47 3.72
C ALA A 44 -4.31 -11.79 3.24
N ILE A 45 -4.29 -11.21 2.04
CA ILE A 45 -3.13 -10.46 1.54
C ILE A 45 -2.84 -9.20 2.38
N LYS A 46 -3.88 -8.60 3.00
CA LYS A 46 -3.72 -7.46 3.91
C LYS A 46 -3.28 -7.85 5.32
N ASP A 47 -3.37 -9.14 5.65
CA ASP A 47 -2.89 -9.75 6.90
C ASP A 47 -1.95 -10.90 6.53
N PHE A 48 -0.76 -10.53 6.07
CA PHE A 48 0.09 -11.44 5.29
C PHE A 48 0.56 -12.66 6.09
N HIS A 49 0.56 -12.59 7.43
CA HIS A 49 0.80 -13.75 8.31
C HIS A 49 -0.22 -14.87 8.10
N LYS A 50 -1.50 -14.55 7.90
CA LYS A 50 -2.54 -15.56 7.63
C LYS A 50 -2.35 -16.18 6.26
N PHE A 51 -1.95 -15.37 5.27
CA PHE A 51 -1.65 -15.87 3.94
C PHE A 51 -0.42 -16.80 3.95
N ASP A 52 0.67 -16.37 4.56
CA ASP A 52 1.90 -17.16 4.79
C ASP A 52 1.60 -18.49 5.48
N SER A 53 0.79 -18.47 6.54
CA SER A 53 0.42 -19.70 7.25
C SER A 53 -0.18 -20.76 6.33
N VAL A 54 -1.04 -20.34 5.38
CA VAL A 54 -1.64 -21.24 4.40
C VAL A 54 -0.64 -21.61 3.31
N LEU A 55 0.20 -20.68 2.83
CA LEU A 55 1.26 -21.02 1.88
C LEU A 55 2.20 -22.11 2.42
N ARG A 56 2.59 -22.02 3.69
CA ARG A 56 3.42 -23.04 4.36
C ARG A 56 2.72 -24.39 4.48
N GLU A 57 1.40 -24.45 4.59
CA GLU A 57 0.65 -25.71 4.52
C GLU A 57 0.78 -26.40 3.15
N PHE A 58 0.79 -25.63 2.06
CA PHE A 58 0.86 -26.18 0.71
C PHE A 58 2.31 -26.44 0.24
N PHE A 59 3.25 -25.59 0.63
CA PHE A 59 4.60 -25.56 0.05
C PHE A 59 5.72 -25.78 1.08
N GLY A 60 5.41 -25.88 2.38
CA GLY A 60 6.41 -26.01 3.44
C GLY A 60 7.44 -24.90 3.39
N ALA A 61 8.73 -25.26 3.46
CA ALA A 61 9.84 -24.32 3.33
C ALA A 61 9.94 -23.64 1.94
N GLY A 62 9.26 -24.18 0.92
CA GLY A 62 9.21 -23.54 -0.41
C GLY A 62 8.39 -22.25 -0.44
N ALA A 63 7.58 -21.98 0.59
CA ALA A 63 6.79 -20.75 0.71
C ALA A 63 7.67 -19.49 0.69
N ASP A 64 8.81 -19.51 1.41
CA ASP A 64 9.70 -18.33 1.53
C ASP A 64 10.18 -17.83 0.16
N GLY A 65 10.56 -18.76 -0.72
CA GLY A 65 11.00 -18.44 -2.08
C GLY A 65 9.88 -17.92 -2.97
N LEU A 66 8.65 -18.44 -2.80
CA LEU A 66 7.48 -17.96 -3.51
C LEU A 66 7.11 -16.54 -3.09
N GLU A 67 7.06 -16.28 -1.79
CA GLU A 67 6.75 -14.97 -1.22
C GLU A 67 7.74 -13.91 -1.68
N THR A 68 9.03 -14.23 -1.59
CA THR A 68 10.11 -13.39 -2.10
C THR A 68 9.90 -13.07 -3.59
N LYS A 69 9.56 -14.08 -4.40
CA LYS A 69 9.29 -13.91 -5.82
C LYS A 69 8.05 -13.04 -6.08
N PHE A 70 7.01 -13.16 -5.27
CA PHE A 70 5.82 -12.32 -5.40
C PHE A 70 6.16 -10.84 -5.20
N LEU A 71 6.94 -10.52 -4.15
CA LEU A 71 7.30 -9.15 -3.80
C LEU A 71 8.32 -8.54 -4.76
N GLN A 72 9.32 -9.31 -5.20
CA GLN A 72 10.38 -8.84 -6.11
C GLN A 72 9.85 -8.37 -7.47
N ASN A 73 8.66 -8.83 -7.89
CA ASN A 73 7.99 -8.35 -9.09
C ASN A 73 7.33 -6.97 -8.90
N ILE A 74 7.09 -6.57 -7.66
CA ILE A 74 6.32 -5.37 -7.31
C ILE A 74 7.24 -4.27 -6.84
N ILE A 75 8.21 -4.59 -5.98
CA ILE A 75 9.15 -3.64 -5.42
C ILE A 75 10.59 -4.17 -5.43
N ASP A 76 11.53 -3.24 -5.38
CA ASP A 76 12.93 -3.49 -5.07
C ASP A 76 13.30 -2.79 -3.75
N LEU A 77 13.85 -3.57 -2.84
CA LEU A 77 14.39 -3.11 -1.56
C LEU A 77 15.93 -2.94 -1.61
N LYS A 78 16.56 -3.13 -2.79
CA LYS A 78 18.01 -2.99 -2.94
C LYS A 78 18.49 -1.59 -2.56
N GLN A 79 19.52 -1.59 -1.70
CA GLN A 79 20.27 -0.45 -1.15
C GLN A 79 19.83 0.04 0.24
N GLN A 80 20.02 -0.81 1.26
CA GLN A 80 20.19 -0.33 2.63
C GLN A 80 21.65 -0.45 3.05
N LYS A 81 22.51 0.45 2.55
CA LYS A 81 23.80 0.71 3.21
C LYS A 81 23.50 1.57 4.44
N LYS A 82 23.90 1.08 5.62
CA LYS A 82 23.90 1.78 6.92
C LYS A 82 23.58 3.29 6.83
N GLY A 83 22.32 3.65 7.03
CA GLY A 83 21.91 5.06 7.19
C GLY A 83 20.60 5.46 6.50
N ILE A 84 19.51 5.40 7.25
CA ILE A 84 18.40 6.38 7.32
C ILE A 84 17.36 6.44 6.19
N ASP A 85 17.62 5.93 5.00
CA ASP A 85 16.74 6.27 3.87
C ASP A 85 15.90 5.07 3.41
N ASN A 86 14.67 4.96 3.95
CA ASN A 86 13.64 3.93 3.67
C ASN A 86 13.09 3.99 2.23
N TRP A 87 13.97 4.08 1.23
CA TRP A 87 13.58 4.10 -0.17
C TRP A 87 13.19 2.71 -0.65
N VAL A 88 12.08 2.65 -1.36
CA VAL A 88 11.58 1.47 -2.05
C VAL A 88 11.35 1.85 -3.50
N THR A 89 11.86 1.02 -4.42
CA THR A 89 11.62 1.22 -5.86
C THR A 89 10.41 0.38 -6.28
N ILE A 90 9.42 0.99 -6.93
CA ILE A 90 8.25 0.31 -7.47
C ILE A 90 8.60 -0.21 -8.87
N LYS A 91 8.50 -1.52 -9.05
CA LYS A 91 8.70 -2.23 -10.32
C LYS A 91 7.39 -2.47 -11.07
N ASP A 92 6.31 -2.68 -10.33
CA ASP A 92 4.99 -2.87 -10.93
C ASP A 92 4.55 -1.59 -11.66
N GLN A 93 4.33 -1.71 -12.96
CA GLN A 93 3.96 -0.59 -13.82
C GLN A 93 2.53 -0.11 -13.57
N ILE A 94 1.64 -0.98 -13.07
CA ILE A 94 0.28 -0.57 -12.70
C ILE A 94 0.37 0.35 -11.48
N LEU A 95 1.10 -0.07 -10.45
CA LEU A 95 1.34 0.75 -9.27
C LEU A 95 2.10 2.05 -9.60
N ALA A 96 3.16 1.98 -10.43
CA ALA A 96 3.89 3.17 -10.88
C ALA A 96 2.97 4.18 -11.59
N LYS A 97 2.04 3.70 -12.41
CA LYS A 97 1.05 4.53 -13.10
C LYS A 97 0.08 5.21 -12.12
N ILE A 98 -0.35 4.53 -11.05
CA ILE A 98 -1.19 5.14 -10.00
C ILE A 98 -0.51 6.37 -9.38
N PHE A 99 0.79 6.28 -9.09
CA PHE A 99 1.57 7.42 -8.60
C PHE A 99 1.59 8.53 -9.65
N LEU A 100 1.99 8.22 -10.89
CA LEU A 100 2.06 9.21 -11.95
C LEU A 100 0.73 9.95 -12.18
N GLU A 101 -0.38 9.22 -12.28
CA GLU A 101 -1.72 9.79 -12.47
C GLU A 101 -2.17 10.62 -11.25
N SER A 102 -1.80 10.22 -10.04
CA SER A 102 -2.17 10.97 -8.83
C SER A 102 -1.39 12.27 -8.70
N PHE A 103 -0.12 12.30 -9.12
CA PHE A 103 0.69 13.52 -9.12
C PHE A 103 0.47 14.41 -10.36
N ALA A 104 -0.11 13.88 -11.44
CA ALA A 104 -0.53 14.65 -12.62
C ALA A 104 -1.88 15.38 -12.42
N ASP A 105 -2.67 14.95 -11.43
CA ASP A 105 -3.91 15.62 -11.02
C ASP A 105 -3.58 16.67 -9.95
N GLU A 106 -3.74 17.96 -10.27
CA GLU A 106 -3.34 19.06 -9.39
C GLU A 106 -4.07 19.05 -8.03
N ASP A 107 -5.35 18.67 -7.99
CA ASP A 107 -6.08 18.60 -6.71
C ASP A 107 -5.55 17.44 -5.86
N LYS A 108 -5.30 16.27 -6.46
CA LYS A 108 -4.72 15.12 -5.73
C LYS A 108 -3.32 15.43 -5.23
N LYS A 109 -2.49 16.08 -6.05
CA LYS A 109 -1.16 16.54 -5.68
C LYS A 109 -1.21 17.55 -4.53
N ALA A 110 -2.13 18.51 -4.56
CA ALA A 110 -2.34 19.46 -3.46
C ALA A 110 -2.77 18.74 -2.16
N ILE A 111 -3.72 17.80 -2.26
CA ILE A 111 -4.16 16.97 -1.14
C ILE A 111 -2.97 16.21 -0.54
N ILE A 112 -2.21 15.47 -1.35
CA ILE A 112 -1.03 14.69 -0.92
C ILE A 112 0.00 15.62 -0.24
N GLY A 113 0.28 16.77 -0.84
CA GLY A 113 1.23 17.74 -0.31
C GLY A 113 0.81 18.31 1.05
N THR A 114 -0.50 18.53 1.25
CA THR A 114 -1.06 19.06 2.51
C THR A 114 -0.90 18.07 3.67
N VAL A 115 -1.00 16.76 3.40
CA VAL A 115 -0.91 15.72 4.45
C VAL A 115 0.40 14.91 4.40
N LEU A 116 1.46 15.54 3.87
CA LEU A 116 2.79 14.95 3.84
C LEU A 116 3.39 14.92 5.25
N ASP A 117 3.36 16.06 5.93
CA ASP A 117 4.00 16.27 7.23
C ASP A 117 3.07 16.03 8.43
N GLU A 118 1.76 16.24 8.26
CA GLU A 118 0.78 16.10 9.34
C GLU A 118 -0.50 15.39 8.91
N SER A 119 -1.20 14.79 9.89
CA SER A 119 -2.47 14.09 9.66
C SER A 119 -3.66 15.01 9.90
N LEU A 120 -4.53 15.15 8.89
CA LEU A 120 -5.65 16.10 8.89
C LEU A 120 -6.99 15.42 8.65
N ILE A 121 -8.07 16.00 9.16
CA ILE A 121 -9.43 15.54 8.78
C ILE A 121 -9.75 16.02 7.36
N ILE A 122 -10.71 15.35 6.70
CA ILE A 122 -11.08 15.70 5.32
C ILE A 122 -11.51 17.16 5.19
N ALA A 123 -12.26 17.70 6.15
CA ALA A 123 -12.71 19.10 6.11
C ALA A 123 -11.52 20.07 6.00
N ASP A 124 -10.52 19.90 6.87
CA ASP A 124 -9.30 20.72 6.88
C ASP A 124 -8.51 20.56 5.58
N ILE A 125 -8.37 19.35 5.05
CA ILE A 125 -7.68 19.11 3.77
C ILE A 125 -8.34 19.91 2.64
N LEU A 126 -9.67 19.87 2.55
CA LEU A 126 -10.42 20.55 1.50
C LEU A 126 -10.32 22.07 1.63
N GLU A 127 -10.32 22.59 2.85
CA GLU A 127 -10.11 24.02 3.13
C GLU A 127 -8.71 24.47 2.69
N HIS A 128 -7.66 23.74 3.08
CA HIS A 128 -6.28 24.07 2.72
C HIS A 128 -6.02 24.00 1.21
N CYS A 129 -6.62 23.02 0.53
CA CYS A 129 -6.43 22.84 -0.90
C CYS A 129 -7.33 23.76 -1.75
N ASN A 130 -8.31 24.44 -1.16
CA ASN A 130 -9.33 25.22 -1.87
C ASN A 130 -10.03 24.40 -2.99
N VAL A 131 -10.33 23.13 -2.72
CA VAL A 131 -10.95 22.21 -3.69
C VAL A 131 -12.46 22.15 -3.43
N PRO A 132 -13.33 22.21 -4.47
CA PRO A 132 -14.76 22.07 -4.29
C PRO A 132 -15.13 20.77 -3.57
N GLN A 133 -16.08 20.84 -2.64
CA GLN A 133 -16.36 19.76 -1.70
C GLN A 133 -16.65 18.41 -2.40
N THR A 134 -17.57 18.38 -3.37
CA THR A 134 -17.97 17.14 -4.06
C THR A 134 -16.83 16.48 -4.83
N SER A 135 -16.02 17.26 -5.55
CA SER A 135 -14.85 16.74 -6.27
C SER A 135 -13.72 16.35 -5.31
N GLY A 136 -13.53 17.13 -4.24
CA GLY A 136 -12.49 16.90 -3.24
C GLY A 136 -12.69 15.59 -2.48
N TYR A 137 -13.89 15.34 -1.95
CA TYR A 137 -14.19 14.06 -1.30
C TYR A 137 -13.96 12.87 -2.24
N ARG A 138 -14.38 12.99 -3.51
CA ARG A 138 -14.16 11.94 -4.51
C ARG A 138 -12.66 11.66 -4.72
N LYS A 139 -11.84 12.70 -4.82
CA LYS A 139 -10.38 12.55 -5.03
C LYS A 139 -9.68 12.00 -3.79
N ILE A 140 -10.06 12.44 -2.59
CA ILE A 140 -9.55 11.88 -1.34
C ILE A 140 -9.88 10.39 -1.25
N ASN A 141 -11.11 9.99 -1.55
CA ASN A 141 -11.49 8.57 -1.56
C ASN A 141 -10.67 7.76 -2.57
N GLN A 142 -10.44 8.30 -3.77
CA GLN A 142 -9.55 7.65 -4.74
C GLN A 142 -8.11 7.46 -4.21
N LEU A 143 -7.58 8.45 -3.48
CA LEU A 143 -6.26 8.33 -2.88
C LEU A 143 -6.23 7.30 -1.74
N ILE A 144 -7.30 7.19 -0.96
CA ILE A 144 -7.46 6.16 0.09
C ILE A 144 -7.55 4.77 -0.54
N ASP A 145 -8.41 4.61 -1.56
CA ASP A 145 -8.63 3.34 -2.25
C ASP A 145 -7.34 2.85 -2.94
N ASN A 146 -6.53 3.78 -3.46
CA ASN A 146 -5.22 3.52 -4.04
C ASN A 146 -4.11 3.31 -2.99
N GLY A 147 -4.40 3.44 -1.69
CA GLY A 147 -3.41 3.28 -0.61
C GLY A 147 -2.37 4.41 -0.51
N LEU A 148 -2.61 5.55 -1.17
CA LEU A 148 -1.75 6.74 -1.07
C LEU A 148 -2.06 7.58 0.18
N LEU A 149 -3.29 7.50 0.68
CA LEU A 149 -3.72 8.07 1.97
C LEU A 149 -4.22 6.98 2.91
N ILE A 150 -3.95 7.15 4.19
CA ILE A 150 -4.31 6.20 5.25
C ILE A 150 -4.87 6.93 6.46
N SER A 151 -5.66 6.24 7.27
CA SER A 151 -6.23 6.78 8.50
C SER A 151 -5.65 6.09 9.73
N ASN A 152 -4.64 6.71 10.34
CA ASN A 152 -3.99 6.18 11.56
C ASN A 152 -4.43 6.87 12.85
N GLU A 153 -5.02 8.05 12.75
CA GLU A 153 -5.37 8.88 13.90
C GLU A 153 -6.85 9.27 13.86
N CYS A 154 -7.42 9.57 15.02
CA CYS A 154 -8.77 10.10 15.15
C CYS A 154 -8.75 11.35 16.01
N ALA A 155 -9.37 12.41 15.53
CA ALA A 155 -9.74 13.58 16.32
C ALA A 155 -11.08 13.33 17.03
N VAL A 156 -11.35 14.09 18.08
CA VAL A 156 -12.69 14.21 18.66
C VAL A 156 -13.25 15.56 18.21
N SER A 157 -14.38 15.55 17.52
CA SER A 157 -15.07 16.76 17.09
C SER A 157 -15.74 17.48 18.26
N THR A 158 -16.18 18.70 18.00
CA THR A 158 -16.93 19.53 18.96
C THR A 158 -18.23 18.89 19.43
N ASP A 159 -18.84 18.00 18.62
CA ASP A 159 -20.02 17.21 18.99
C ASP A 159 -19.67 15.83 19.60
N GLY A 160 -18.40 15.60 19.96
CA GLY A 160 -17.92 14.39 20.64
C GLY A 160 -17.73 13.16 19.74
N LYS A 161 -17.90 13.29 18.43
CA LYS A 161 -17.70 12.18 17.48
C LYS A 161 -16.22 11.97 17.17
N LYS A 162 -15.84 10.72 16.93
CA LYS A 162 -14.51 10.40 16.42
C LYS A 162 -14.45 10.67 14.92
N ILE A 163 -13.55 11.54 14.50
CA ILE A 163 -13.31 11.86 13.09
C ILE A 163 -11.91 11.36 12.70
N LYS A 164 -11.85 10.58 11.62
CA LYS A 164 -10.59 10.06 11.07
C LYS A 164 -9.73 11.19 10.51
N LYS A 165 -8.44 11.15 10.83
CA LYS A 165 -7.41 11.96 10.20
C LYS A 165 -6.64 11.13 9.18
N TYR A 166 -6.18 11.77 8.12
CA TYR A 166 -5.51 11.14 6.99
C TYR A 166 -4.11 11.68 6.79
N GLU A 167 -3.18 10.79 6.46
CA GLU A 167 -1.79 11.11 6.11
C GLU A 167 -1.32 10.26 4.93
N THR A 168 -0.21 10.65 4.30
CA THR A 168 0.52 9.81 3.34
C THR A 168 1.35 8.72 4.03
N ILE A 169 1.71 7.66 3.30
CA ILE A 169 2.60 6.59 3.80
C ILE A 169 4.10 6.87 3.56
N PHE A 170 4.42 7.96 2.87
CA PHE A 170 5.77 8.31 2.40
C PHE A 170 6.09 9.76 2.74
N ASN A 171 7.37 10.06 2.88
CA ASN A 171 7.88 11.43 3.03
C ASN A 171 8.27 12.05 1.68
N ASN A 172 8.59 11.23 0.69
CA ASN A 172 9.11 11.69 -0.59
C ASN A 172 8.82 10.69 -1.71
N VAL A 173 8.64 11.20 -2.92
CA VAL A 173 8.43 10.42 -4.15
C VAL A 173 9.34 10.98 -5.24
N LYS A 174 10.09 10.10 -5.89
CA LYS A 174 10.87 10.40 -7.11
C LYS A 174 10.31 9.58 -8.25
N MET A 175 10.09 10.21 -9.38
CA MET A 175 9.58 9.56 -10.59
C MET A 175 10.50 9.88 -11.75
N ASP A 176 11.07 8.84 -12.34
CA ASP A 176 11.95 8.91 -13.50
C ASP A 176 11.24 8.21 -14.69
N ILE A 177 11.47 8.68 -15.90
CA ILE A 177 11.05 7.98 -17.13
C ILE A 177 12.29 7.42 -17.79
N GLU A 178 12.47 6.10 -17.72
CA GLU A 178 13.62 5.39 -18.26
C GLU A 178 13.18 4.55 -19.46
N LYS A 179 13.60 4.92 -20.68
CA LYS A 179 13.26 4.19 -21.92
C LYS A 179 11.75 3.90 -22.06
N ASN A 180 10.92 4.91 -21.77
CA ASN A 180 9.44 4.83 -21.80
C ASN A 180 8.81 3.98 -20.68
N VAL A 181 9.56 3.65 -19.63
CA VAL A 181 9.08 2.97 -18.42
C VAL A 181 9.07 3.97 -17.27
N VAL A 182 7.98 4.01 -16.51
CA VAL A 182 7.89 4.87 -15.32
C VAL A 182 8.54 4.13 -14.16
N VAL A 183 9.57 4.74 -13.58
CA VAL A 183 10.27 4.24 -12.40
C VAL A 183 9.90 5.14 -11.23
N VAL A 184 9.20 4.58 -10.24
CA VAL A 184 8.81 5.32 -9.04
C VAL A 184 9.65 4.84 -7.87
N LYS A 185 10.21 5.77 -7.11
CA LYS A 185 10.89 5.51 -5.85
C LYS A 185 10.16 6.28 -4.76
N ILE A 186 9.82 5.60 -3.67
CA ILE A 186 9.13 6.20 -2.53
C ILE A 186 10.00 6.08 -1.28
N GLN A 187 10.12 7.17 -0.52
CA GLN A 187 10.76 7.17 0.79
C GLN A 187 9.67 6.94 1.84
N LEU A 188 9.56 5.73 2.37
CA LEU A 188 8.50 5.37 3.31
C LEU A 188 8.68 6.05 4.66
N LYS A 189 7.57 6.46 5.27
CA LYS A 189 7.55 6.82 6.69
C LYS A 189 7.99 5.61 7.51
N LYS A 190 8.77 5.85 8.57
CA LYS A 190 9.31 4.79 9.44
C LYS A 190 8.21 3.88 9.97
N ARG A 191 7.07 4.47 10.39
CA ARG A 191 5.89 3.74 10.86
C ARG A 191 5.34 2.80 9.77
N SER A 192 5.08 3.32 8.57
CA SER A 192 4.56 2.52 7.44
C SER A 192 5.46 1.37 7.04
N PHE A 193 6.79 1.55 7.14
CA PHE A 193 7.74 0.47 6.91
C PHE A 193 7.67 -0.60 8.02
N GLN A 194 7.65 -0.17 9.28
CA GLN A 194 7.68 -1.06 10.44
C GLN A 194 6.39 -1.84 10.66
N GLU A 195 5.24 -1.30 10.28
CA GLU A 195 3.92 -1.93 10.49
C GLU A 195 3.50 -2.88 9.34
N SER A 196 4.24 -2.90 8.24
CA SER A 196 3.89 -3.75 7.09
C SER A 196 4.10 -5.23 7.41
N THR A 197 3.04 -6.02 7.38
CA THR A 197 3.14 -7.48 7.56
C THR A 197 3.81 -8.15 6.37
N ILE A 198 3.62 -7.59 5.16
CA ILE A 198 4.28 -8.07 3.94
C ILE A 198 5.80 -7.96 4.08
N LEU A 199 6.31 -6.79 4.50
CA LEU A 199 7.76 -6.58 4.64
C LEU A 199 8.35 -7.31 5.85
N GLN A 200 7.56 -7.64 6.87
CA GLN A 200 8.02 -8.40 8.03
C GLN A 200 8.15 -9.90 7.74
N VAL A 201 7.24 -10.45 6.92
CA VAL A 201 7.22 -11.88 6.59
C VAL A 201 8.23 -12.20 5.50
N ILE A 202 8.34 -11.34 4.49
CA ILE A 202 9.17 -11.61 3.31
C ILE A 202 10.63 -11.26 3.64
N PRO A 203 11.56 -12.24 3.64
CA PRO A 203 12.94 -11.99 4.00
C PRO A 203 13.61 -11.00 3.02
N ASN A 204 14.36 -10.04 3.59
CA ASN A 204 15.14 -9.03 2.86
C ASN A 204 16.39 -9.61 2.19
#